data_AF-A0A1C4UYU7-F1
#
_entry.id   AF-A0A1C4UYU7-F1
#
_cell.length_a   1.000
_cell.length_b   1.000
_cell.length_c   1.000
_cell.angle_alpha   90.00
_cell.angle_beta   90.00
_cell.angle_gamma   90.00
#
_symmetry.space_group_name_H-M   'P 1'
#
loop_
_entity.id
_entity.type
_entity.pdbx_description
1 polymer ?
#
loop_
_entity_poly.entity_id
_entity_poly.type
_entity_poly.pdbx_seq_one_letter_code
_entity_poly.pdbx_strand_id
1 'polypeptide(L)' 'MVLRSERWLELRRFRALHEAGLSLSQIARETGLDRKTVRKYLAGDAAPAPPQ' A
#
# COMPACT_ATOMS: atom_id res chain seq x y z
N MET A 1 -1.33 10.74 14.53
CA MET A 1 -1.45 9.26 14.50
C MET A 1 -0.23 8.69 13.78
N VAL A 2 0.74 8.14 14.51
CA VAL A 2 1.87 7.42 13.94
C VAL A 2 1.35 6.08 13.40
N LEU A 3 1.42 5.86 12.09
CA LEU A 3 1.18 4.54 11.51
C LEU A 3 2.30 3.61 12.00
N ARG A 4 1.94 2.46 12.58
CA ARG A 4 2.90 1.41 12.97
C ARG A 4 3.84 1.09 11.79
N SER A 5 5.14 0.92 12.04
CA SER A 5 6.18 0.73 11.01
C SER A 5 5.87 -0.35 9.97
N GLU A 6 5.13 -1.38 10.34
CA GLU A 6 4.67 -2.46 9.44
C GLU A 6 3.83 -1.93 8.27
N ARG A 7 3.00 -0.92 8.55
CA ARG A 7 2.09 -0.32 7.59
C ARG A 7 2.79 0.55 6.55
N TRP A 8 3.95 1.09 6.90
CA TRP A 8 4.82 1.82 5.97
C TRP A 8 5.48 0.90 4.95
N LEU A 9 5.96 -0.24 5.43
CA LEU A 9 6.51 -1.28 4.55
C LEU A 9 5.46 -1.77 3.56
N GLU A 10 4.24 -1.97 4.03
CA GLU A 10 3.11 -2.34 3.19
C GLU A 10 2.85 -1.31 2.08
N LEU A 11 2.79 -0.01 2.40
CA LEU A 11 2.57 1.06 1.41
C LEU A 11 3.64 1.09 0.30
N ARG A 12 4.92 0.96 0.68
CA ARG A 12 6.01 0.86 -0.30
C ARG A 12 5.86 -0.37 -1.18
N ARG A 13 5.46 -1.51 -0.60
CA ARG A 13 5.22 -2.75 -1.34
C ARG A 13 4.06 -2.60 -2.34
N PHE A 14 2.95 -1.99 -1.93
CA PHE A 14 1.81 -1.70 -2.81
C PHE A 14 2.20 -0.85 -4.01
N ARG A 15 2.92 0.26 -3.78
CA ARG A 15 3.38 1.16 -4.86
C ARG A 15 4.34 0.48 -5.81
N ALA A 16 5.34 -0.25 -5.30
CA ALA A 16 6.30 -0.96 -6.14
C ALA A 16 5.63 -2.00 -7.06
N LEU A 17 4.65 -2.74 -6.56
CA LEU A 17 3.90 -3.70 -7.37
C LEU A 17 3.02 -3.00 -8.42
N HIS A 18 2.40 -1.87 -8.07
CA HIS A 18 1.60 -1.09 -9.02
C HIS A 18 2.46 -0.45 -10.12
N GLU A 19 3.64 0.08 -9.77
CA GLU A 19 4.63 0.62 -10.72
C GLU A 19 5.21 -0.47 -11.64
N ALA A 20 5.33 -1.71 -11.15
CA ALA A 20 5.67 -2.88 -11.95
C ALA A 20 4.53 -3.33 -12.90
N GLY A 21 3.39 -2.62 -12.92
CA GLY A 21 2.27 -2.88 -13.83
C GLY A 21 1.28 -3.93 -13.34
N LEU A 22 1.35 -4.38 -12.08
CA LEU A 22 0.38 -5.33 -11.55
C LEU A 22 -0.98 -4.65 -11.34
N SER A 23 -2.04 -5.38 -11.68
CA SER A 23 -3.41 -4.96 -11.40
C SER A 23 -3.72 -5.04 -9.89
N LEU A 24 -4.69 -4.24 -9.44
CA LEU A 24 -5.16 -4.24 -8.05
C LEU A 24 -5.53 -5.64 -7.52
N SER A 25 -6.05 -6.52 -8.39
CA SER A 25 -6.43 -7.89 -8.02
C SER A 25 -5.22 -8.81 -7.80
N GLN A 26 -4.14 -8.62 -8.57
CA GLN A 26 -2.89 -9.35 -8.37
C GLN A 26 -2.20 -8.89 -7.09
N ILE A 27 -2.17 -7.58 -6.86
CA ILE A 27 -1.61 -7.00 -5.64
C ILE A 27 -2.37 -7.47 -4.39
N ALA A 28 -3.70 -7.56 -4.46
CA ALA A 28 -4.54 -8.12 -3.40
C ALA A 28 -4.19 -9.59 -3.09
N ARG A 29 -3.99 -10.43 -4.12
CA ARG A 29 -3.56 -11.82 -3.93
C ARG A 29 -2.17 -11.93 -3.33
N GLU A 30 -1.24 -11.09 -3.78
CA GLU A 30 0.15 -11.08 -3.32
C GLU A 30 0.30 -10.62 -1.86
N THR A 31 -0.60 -9.75 -1.42
CA THR A 31 -0.56 -9.15 -0.06
C THR A 31 -1.55 -9.80 0.90
N GLY A 32 -2.46 -10.65 0.41
CA GLY A 32 -3.54 -11.24 1.21
C GLY A 32 -4.62 -10.23 1.64
N LEU A 33 -4.62 -9.02 1.07
CA LEU A 33 -5.58 -7.97 1.42
C LEU A 33 -6.74 -7.90 0.43
N ASP A 34 -7.87 -7.36 0.90
CA ASP A 34 -9.00 -7.06 0.02
C ASP A 34 -8.67 -5.97 -1.01
N ARG A 35 -9.22 -6.11 -2.22
CA ARG A 35 -8.99 -5.16 -3.32
C ARG A 35 -9.42 -3.73 -2.98
N LYS A 36 -10.44 -3.52 -2.14
CA LYS A 36 -10.84 -2.17 -1.66
C LYS A 36 -9.77 -1.56 -0.78
N THR A 37 -9.10 -2.37 0.03
CA THR A 37 -7.99 -1.96 0.89
C THR A 37 -6.77 -1.55 0.05
N VAL A 38 -6.42 -2.36 -0.94
CA VAL A 38 -5.35 -2.04 -1.90
C VAL A 38 -5.64 -0.73 -2.65
N ARG A 39 -6.88 -0.56 -3.14
CA ARG A 39 -7.31 0.68 -3.80
C ARG A 39 -7.19 1.88 -2.87
N LYS A 40 -7.60 1.75 -1.61
CA LYS A 40 -7.49 2.83 -0.61
C LYS A 40 -6.04 3.23 -0.36
N TYR A 41 -5.12 2.26 -0.30
CA TYR A 41 -3.70 2.55 -0.09
C TYR A 41 -3.01 3.15 -1.31
N LEU A 42 -3.42 2.76 -2.51
CA LEU A 42 -2.86 3.34 -3.75
C LEU A 42 -3.46 4.71 -4.08
N ALA A 43 -4.75 4.92 -3.79
CA ALA A 43 -5.40 6.22 -3.99
C ALA A 43 -5.00 7.27 -2.92
N GLY A 44 -4.50 6.82 -1.76
CA GLY A 44 -4.02 7.67 -0.68
C GLY A 44 -2.60 8.20 -0.94
N ASP A 45 -2.43 9.01 -1.99
CA ASP A 45 -1.27 9.88 -2.09
C ASP A 45 -1.33 10.93 -0.96
N ALA A 46 -0.22 11.06 -0.22
CA ALA A 46 0.08 12.02 0.87
C ALA A 46 -0.37 11.71 2.33
N ALA A 47 0.61 11.13 3.05
CA ALA A 47 0.96 11.27 4.48
C ALA A 47 0.16 10.49 5.54
N PRO A 48 0.88 9.87 6.51
CA PRO A 48 1.55 10.66 7.56
C PRO A 48 3.05 10.40 7.62
N ALA A 49 3.91 11.22 7.00
CA ALA A 49 5.38 11.05 7.02
C ALA A 49 5.93 10.43 8.33
N PRO A 50 6.93 9.51 8.25
CA PRO A 50 7.51 8.91 9.45
C PRO A 50 7.99 10.03 10.38
N PRO A 51 7.69 9.99 11.70
CA PRO A 51 8.28 10.95 12.61
C PRO A 51 9.81 10.80 12.55
N GLN A 52 10.50 11.92 12.29
CA GLN A 52 11.96 12.01 12.39
C GLN A 52 12.42 11.82 13.84
#